data_AF-A0A803MGZ2-F1
#
_entry.id   AF-A0A803MGZ2-F1
#
_cell.length_a   1.000
_cell.length_b   1.000
_cell.length_c   1.000
_cell.angle_alpha   90.00
_cell.angle_beta   90.00
_cell.angle_gamma   90.00
#
_symmetry.space_group_name_H-M   'P 1'
#
loop_
_entity.id
_entity.type
_entity.pdbx_description
1 polymer ?
#
loop_
_entity_poly.entity_id
_entity_poly.type
_entity_poly.pdbx_seq_one_letter_code
_entity_poly.pdbx_strand_id
1 'polypeptide(L)'
;MLEKASYLKSKWDNEDRLKLFKADLQDEGSFDEAVDNCDGVFHVAASMEFNIKDQENIESYVQSNIIDPAIKGTLNLLRACKRSKSVKRVVLTSSISTITAKNNDGNWIPVVDESCQVSFDRVWNTRASGWVYVLSKLSSEEAAFKFANENGLDLVSVITTTVAGPFLTSTVPSSVRVLLSPITGSILFYSAGSVC
;
A
#
# COMPACT_ATOMS: atom_id res chain seq x y z
N MET A 1 15.24 9.27 -9.15
CA MET A 1 15.43 8.87 -7.74
C MET A 1 16.17 9.95 -6.95
N LEU A 2 17.31 10.45 -7.45
CA LEU A 2 18.11 11.50 -6.79
C LEU A 2 17.33 12.81 -6.55
N GLU A 3 16.54 13.27 -7.51
CA GLU A 3 15.80 14.54 -7.38
C GLU A 3 14.81 14.57 -6.20
N LYS A 4 14.06 13.49 -5.98
CA LYS A 4 13.12 13.37 -4.85
C LYS A 4 13.86 13.35 -3.50
N ALA A 5 14.98 12.63 -3.44
CA ALA A 5 15.82 12.57 -2.24
C ALA A 5 16.42 13.95 -1.93
N SER A 6 16.95 14.65 -2.93
CA SER A 6 17.46 16.01 -2.79
C SER A 6 16.38 17.01 -2.36
N TYR A 7 15.17 16.91 -2.92
CA TYR A 7 14.04 17.74 -2.51
C TYR A 7 13.64 17.50 -1.05
N LEU A 8 13.56 16.24 -0.62
CA LEU A 8 13.23 15.92 0.78
C LEU A 8 14.31 16.43 1.74
N LYS A 9 15.60 16.28 1.38
CA LYS A 9 16.71 16.83 2.16
C LYS A 9 16.62 18.35 2.28
N SER A 10 16.26 19.07 1.22
CA SER A 10 16.14 20.53 1.27
C SER A 10 14.96 21.05 2.12
N LYS A 11 14.07 20.16 2.58
CA LYS A 11 12.97 20.47 3.50
C LYS A 11 13.29 20.14 4.97
N TRP A 12 14.46 19.58 5.25
CA TRP A 12 14.85 19.17 6.60
C TRP A 12 16.08 19.96 7.06
N ASP A 13 15.91 20.84 8.04
CA ASP A 13 16.98 21.72 8.54
C ASP A 13 18.00 21.00 9.44
N ASN A 14 17.70 19.75 9.87
CA ASN A 14 18.54 18.97 10.77
C ASN A 14 18.80 17.59 10.17
N GLU A 15 20.03 17.38 9.67
CA GLU A 15 20.45 16.16 8.99
C GLU A 15 20.55 14.95 9.94
N ASP A 16 20.73 15.16 11.26
CA ASP A 16 20.89 14.05 12.22
C ASP A 16 19.59 13.26 12.43
N ARG A 17 18.43 13.88 12.17
CA ARG A 17 17.10 13.27 12.32
C ARG A 17 16.56 12.65 11.03
N LEU A 18 17.26 12.77 9.90
CA LEU A 18 16.83 12.22 8.62
C LEU A 18 17.99 11.54 7.91
N LYS A 19 17.97 10.20 7.89
CA LYS A 19 18.86 9.38 7.07
C LYS A 19 18.08 8.83 5.88
N LEU A 20 18.65 8.95 4.69
CA LEU A 20 18.07 8.41 3.47
C LEU A 20 18.90 7.21 2.99
N PHE A 21 18.21 6.10 2.76
CA PHE A 21 18.80 4.88 2.24
C PHE A 21 18.27 4.62 0.84
N LYS A 22 19.10 4.05 -0.03
CA LYS A 22 18.63 3.49 -1.30
C LYS A 22 18.15 2.07 -1.00
N ALA A 23 16.90 1.80 -1.33
CA ALA A 23 16.31 0.47 -1.21
C ALA A 23 15.41 0.17 -2.42
N ASP A 24 15.23 -1.11 -2.73
CA ASP A 24 14.36 -1.59 -3.80
C ASP A 24 13.52 -2.76 -3.28
N LEU A 25 12.19 -2.64 -3.39
CA LEU A 25 11.26 -3.68 -2.97
C LEU A 25 11.56 -5.04 -3.60
N GLN A 26 12.13 -5.05 -4.81
CA GLN A 26 12.38 -6.28 -5.55
C GLN A 26 13.75 -6.91 -5.25
N ASP A 27 14.62 -6.18 -4.55
CA ASP A 27 15.98 -6.59 -4.21
C ASP A 27 16.08 -7.03 -2.74
N GLU A 28 16.45 -8.29 -2.52
CA GLU A 28 16.55 -8.85 -1.18
C GLU A 28 17.77 -8.29 -0.44
N GLY A 29 17.58 -7.88 0.82
CA GLY A 29 18.64 -7.27 1.63
C GLY A 29 18.79 -5.76 1.43
N SER A 30 18.13 -5.16 0.44
CA SER A 30 18.22 -3.73 0.17
C SER A 30 17.67 -2.82 1.28
N PHE A 31 16.92 -3.39 2.24
CA PHE A 31 16.40 -2.70 3.42
C PHE A 31 17.24 -2.93 4.68
N ASP A 32 18.22 -3.84 4.67
CA ASP A 32 18.88 -4.32 5.88
C ASP A 32 19.60 -3.18 6.63
N GLU A 33 20.29 -2.31 5.90
CA GLU A 33 20.93 -1.12 6.49
C GLU A 33 19.90 -0.13 7.04
N ALA A 34 18.77 0.05 6.34
CA ALA A 34 17.75 1.03 6.71
C ALA A 34 16.97 0.64 7.97
N VAL A 35 16.80 -0.66 8.22
CA VAL A 35 16.08 -1.18 9.39
C VAL A 35 16.99 -1.54 10.56
N ASP A 36 18.31 -1.47 10.37
CA ASP A 36 19.26 -1.77 11.44
C ASP A 36 19.10 -0.79 12.61
N ASN A 37 19.12 -1.33 13.83
CA ASN A 37 18.90 -0.58 15.08
C ASN A 37 17.59 0.23 15.14
N CYS A 38 16.55 -0.13 14.37
CA CYS A 38 15.24 0.51 14.44
C CYS A 38 14.32 -0.20 15.44
N ASP A 39 13.65 0.54 16.32
CA ASP A 39 12.63 -0.04 17.21
C ASP A 39 11.33 -0.40 16.49
N GLY A 40 11.00 0.29 15.40
CA GLY A 40 9.77 0.08 14.64
C GLY A 40 9.88 0.55 13.20
N VAL A 41 9.10 -0.07 12.32
CA VAL A 41 9.12 0.20 10.88
C VAL A 41 7.72 0.51 10.39
N PHE A 42 7.56 1.63 9.67
CA PHE A 42 6.32 1.96 8.97
C PHE A 42 6.47 1.58 7.49
N HIS A 43 5.79 0.51 7.07
CA HIS A 43 5.74 0.11 5.69
C HIS A 43 4.62 0.83 4.95
N VAL A 44 4.98 1.94 4.29
CA VAL A 44 4.06 2.79 3.50
C VAL A 44 4.21 2.55 1.99
N ALA A 45 5.29 1.88 1.58
CA ALA A 45 5.59 1.67 0.16
C ALA A 45 4.65 0.62 -0.45
N ALA A 46 3.86 1.04 -1.44
CA ALA A 46 3.03 0.15 -2.25
C ALA A 46 2.96 0.69 -3.69
N SER A 47 2.81 -0.20 -4.67
CA SER A 47 2.48 0.22 -6.03
C SER A 47 1.06 0.78 -6.06
N MET A 48 0.85 1.87 -6.81
CA MET A 48 -0.45 2.52 -6.96
C MET A 48 -0.90 2.42 -8.42
N GLU A 49 -1.20 1.20 -8.86
CA GLU A 49 -1.69 0.92 -10.21
C GLU A 49 -3.21 0.81 -10.24
N PHE A 50 -3.85 1.82 -10.82
CA PHE A 50 -5.32 1.92 -10.88
C PHE A 50 -5.91 1.55 -12.25
N ASN A 51 -5.10 1.60 -13.31
CA ASN A 51 -5.56 1.45 -14.69
C ASN A 51 -4.67 0.46 -15.43
N ILE A 52 -5.21 -0.72 -15.72
CA ILE A 52 -4.64 -1.66 -16.67
C ILE A 52 -5.53 -1.66 -17.90
N LYS A 53 -4.93 -1.57 -19.09
CA LYS A 53 -5.68 -1.70 -20.34
C LYS A 53 -6.06 -3.17 -20.52
N ASP A 54 -7.22 -3.43 -21.10
CA ASP A 54 -7.58 -4.80 -21.48
C ASP A 54 -6.50 -5.36 -22.41
N GLN A 55 -5.85 -6.42 -21.92
CA GLN A 55 -4.80 -7.16 -22.62
C GLN A 55 -5.22 -8.63 -22.67
N GLU A 56 -4.78 -9.33 -23.71
CA GLU A 56 -4.84 -10.79 -23.70
C GLU A 56 -4.11 -11.32 -22.46
N ASN A 57 -4.71 -12.28 -21.75
CA ASN A 57 -4.18 -12.86 -20.51
C ASN A 57 -4.08 -11.87 -19.33
N ILE A 58 -5.08 -11.00 -19.15
CA ILE A 58 -5.18 -10.07 -18.02
C ILE A 58 -4.92 -10.74 -16.66
N GLU A 59 -5.30 -12.00 -16.50
CA GLU A 59 -5.09 -12.74 -15.26
C GLU A 59 -3.61 -12.95 -14.95
N SER A 60 -2.90 -13.58 -15.90
CA SER A 60 -1.46 -13.79 -15.78
C SER A 60 -0.70 -12.47 -15.64
N TYR A 61 -1.15 -11.43 -16.36
CA TYR A 61 -0.56 -10.09 -16.27
C TYR A 61 -0.69 -9.52 -14.85
N VAL A 62 -1.90 -9.48 -14.30
CA VAL A 62 -2.18 -8.93 -12.97
C VAL A 62 -1.43 -9.71 -11.89
N GLN A 63 -1.41 -11.05 -11.99
CA GLN A 63 -0.66 -11.88 -11.06
C GLN A 63 0.84 -11.53 -11.09
N SER A 64 1.46 -11.63 -12.26
CA SER A 64 2.92 -11.58 -12.40
C SER A 64 3.50 -10.16 -12.25
N ASN A 65 2.74 -9.13 -12.63
CA ASN A 65 3.23 -7.75 -12.67
C ASN A 65 2.74 -6.90 -11.51
N ILE A 66 1.68 -7.31 -10.80
CA ILE A 66 1.06 -6.48 -9.76
C ILE A 66 1.01 -7.20 -8.41
N ILE A 67 0.39 -8.38 -8.36
CA ILE A 67 0.19 -9.10 -7.10
C ILE A 67 1.52 -9.67 -6.61
N ASP A 68 2.23 -10.45 -7.44
CA ASP A 68 3.49 -11.08 -7.04
C ASP A 68 4.56 -10.06 -6.63
N PRO A 69 4.80 -8.96 -7.37
CA PRO A 69 5.78 -7.97 -6.95
C PRO A 69 5.40 -7.23 -5.67
N ALA A 70 4.10 -7.03 -5.40
CA ALA A 70 3.63 -6.39 -4.17
C ALA A 70 3.79 -7.29 -2.95
N ILE A 71 3.44 -8.58 -3.08
CA ILE A 71 3.71 -9.61 -2.07
C ILE A 71 5.21 -9.69 -1.82
N LYS A 72 6.01 -9.84 -2.88
CA LYS A 72 7.48 -9.95 -2.77
C LYS A 72 8.08 -8.73 -2.08
N GLY A 73 7.66 -7.53 -2.46
CA GLY A 73 8.12 -6.28 -1.86
C GLY A 73 7.83 -6.21 -0.36
N THR A 74 6.61 -6.55 0.03
CA THR A 74 6.18 -6.59 1.42
C THR A 74 7.01 -7.60 2.22
N LEU A 75 7.12 -8.84 1.71
CA LEU A 75 7.88 -9.90 2.37
C LEU A 75 9.37 -9.58 2.47
N ASN A 76 9.95 -8.92 1.47
CA ASN A 76 11.36 -8.52 1.49
C ASN A 76 11.67 -7.58 2.66
N LEU A 77 10.80 -6.59 2.92
CA LEU A 77 10.95 -5.71 4.08
C LEU A 77 10.75 -6.46 5.41
N LEU A 78 9.74 -7.33 5.49
CA LEU A 78 9.49 -8.10 6.72
C LEU A 78 10.64 -9.06 7.04
N ARG A 79 11.25 -9.67 6.02
CA ARG A 79 12.48 -10.47 6.17
C ARG A 79 13.63 -9.62 6.69
N ALA A 80 13.82 -8.40 6.19
CA ALA A 80 14.84 -7.48 6.70
C ALA A 80 14.59 -7.12 8.18
N CYS A 81 13.35 -6.79 8.55
CA CYS A 81 12.97 -6.52 9.95
C CYS A 81 13.27 -7.73 10.84
N LYS A 82 12.93 -8.94 10.38
CA LYS A 82 13.20 -10.18 11.11
C LYS A 82 14.71 -10.44 11.27
N ARG A 83 15.51 -10.21 10.22
CA ARG A 83 16.98 -10.37 10.26
C ARG A 83 17.63 -9.40 11.24
N SER A 84 17.15 -8.14 11.29
CA SER A 84 17.71 -7.11 12.17
C SER A 84 17.57 -7.45 13.66
N LYS A 85 16.50 -8.16 14.06
CA LYS A 85 16.17 -8.47 15.47
C LYS A 85 15.93 -7.26 16.39
N SER A 86 16.25 -6.04 15.96
CA SER A 86 16.00 -4.80 16.71
C SER A 86 14.56 -4.30 16.58
N VAL A 87 13.91 -4.59 15.44
CA VAL A 87 12.54 -4.17 15.14
C VAL A 87 11.54 -4.88 16.03
N LYS A 88 10.85 -4.11 16.87
CA LYS A 88 9.83 -4.61 17.81
C LYS A 88 8.44 -4.65 17.20
N ARG A 89 8.12 -3.72 16.29
CA ARG A 89 6.81 -3.67 15.61
C ARG A 89 6.93 -3.15 14.18
N VAL A 90 6.20 -3.78 13.28
CA VAL A 90 5.97 -3.27 11.92
C VAL A 90 4.55 -2.74 11.82
N VAL A 91 4.40 -1.54 11.27
CA VAL A 91 3.12 -0.91 10.93
C VAL A 91 2.96 -0.95 9.43
N LEU A 92 2.05 -1.79 8.93
CA LEU A 92 1.69 -1.87 7.52
C LEU A 92 0.62 -0.83 7.20
N THR A 93 0.83 -0.04 6.16
CA THR A 93 -0.21 0.86 5.65
C THR A 93 -1.11 0.10 4.70
N SER A 94 -2.31 -0.28 5.13
CA SER A 94 -3.37 -0.80 4.27
C SER A 94 -4.28 0.35 3.78
N SER A 95 -5.39 0.01 3.13
CA SER A 95 -6.25 0.96 2.42
C SER A 95 -7.71 0.70 2.76
N ILE A 96 -8.53 1.76 2.81
CA ILE A 96 -9.99 1.65 2.96
C ILE A 96 -10.62 0.73 1.91
N SER A 97 -9.96 0.56 0.76
CA SER A 97 -10.40 -0.36 -0.29
C SER A 97 -10.36 -1.84 0.09
N THR A 98 -9.69 -2.23 1.18
CA THR A 98 -9.64 -3.63 1.65
C THR A 98 -10.82 -4.02 2.54
N ILE A 99 -11.68 -3.06 2.92
CA ILE A 99 -12.86 -3.31 3.73
C ILE A 99 -14.16 -2.99 2.97
N THR A 100 -15.27 -3.54 3.44
CA THR A 100 -16.60 -3.29 2.86
C THR A 100 -17.66 -3.16 3.95
N ALA A 101 -18.52 -2.15 3.82
CA ALA A 101 -19.71 -2.01 4.67
C ALA A 101 -20.92 -2.80 4.12
N LYS A 102 -20.67 -3.91 3.42
CA LYS A 102 -21.71 -4.82 2.91
C LYS A 102 -21.50 -6.22 3.46
N ASN A 103 -22.57 -6.83 3.97
CA ASN A 103 -22.54 -8.22 4.40
C ASN A 103 -22.49 -9.18 3.19
N ASN A 104 -22.47 -10.49 3.46
CA ASN A 104 -22.43 -11.54 2.43
C ASN A 104 -23.64 -11.53 1.49
N ASP A 105 -24.80 -11.03 1.95
CA ASP A 105 -26.01 -10.86 1.13
C ASP A 105 -25.97 -9.58 0.28
N GLY A 106 -24.92 -8.77 0.41
CA GLY A 106 -24.76 -7.48 -0.28
C GLY A 106 -25.48 -6.31 0.38
N ASN A 107 -26.08 -6.50 1.57
CA ASN A 107 -26.79 -5.47 2.32
C ASN A 107 -25.84 -4.58 3.11
N TRP A 108 -26.13 -3.28 3.19
CA TRP A 108 -25.34 -2.34 3.97
C TRP A 108 -25.43 -2.64 5.47
N ILE A 109 -24.28 -2.58 6.15
CA ILE A 109 -24.19 -2.70 7.61
C ILE A 109 -23.78 -1.37 8.24
N PRO A 110 -24.30 -1.03 9.44
CA PRO A 110 -24.06 0.26 10.07
C PRO A 110 -22.70 0.39 10.75
N VAL A 111 -22.03 -0.73 11.04
CA VAL A 111 -20.73 -0.78 11.74
C VAL A 111 -19.83 -1.73 10.98
N VAL A 112 -18.58 -1.30 10.76
CA VAL A 112 -17.51 -2.11 10.18
C VAL A 112 -16.43 -2.35 11.22
N ASP A 113 -15.87 -3.55 11.22
CA ASP A 113 -14.76 -3.98 12.07
C ASP A 113 -13.71 -4.74 11.23
N GLU A 114 -12.71 -5.33 11.88
CA GLU A 114 -11.63 -6.07 11.24
C GLU A 114 -12.10 -7.33 10.50
N SER A 115 -13.33 -7.81 10.74
CA SER A 115 -13.94 -8.94 10.01
C SER A 115 -14.57 -8.52 8.67
N CYS A 116 -14.74 -7.22 8.45
CA CYS A 116 -15.43 -6.65 7.29
C CYS A 116 -14.51 -6.50 6.06
N GLN A 117 -13.64 -7.48 5.80
CA GLN A 117 -12.73 -7.47 4.65
C GLN A 117 -13.50 -7.72 3.34
N VAL A 118 -13.09 -7.04 2.26
CA VAL A 118 -13.65 -7.31 0.93
C VAL A 118 -13.10 -8.64 0.39
N SER A 119 -13.97 -9.45 -0.21
CA SER A 119 -13.57 -10.71 -0.84
C SER A 119 -12.76 -10.48 -2.11
N PHE A 120 -11.64 -11.21 -2.23
CA PHE A 120 -10.82 -11.24 -3.44
C PHE A 120 -11.65 -11.60 -4.69
N ASP A 121 -12.44 -12.67 -4.63
CA ASP A 121 -13.28 -13.12 -5.74
C ASP A 121 -14.32 -12.06 -6.14
N ARG A 122 -14.90 -11.37 -5.16
CA ARG A 122 -15.86 -10.29 -5.43
C ARG A 122 -15.18 -9.15 -6.19
N VAL A 123 -13.98 -8.76 -5.79
CA VAL A 123 -13.19 -7.73 -6.49
C VAL A 123 -12.82 -8.20 -7.90
N TRP A 124 -12.37 -9.44 -8.03
CA TRP A 124 -11.99 -10.05 -9.31
C TRP A 124 -13.14 -10.11 -10.32
N ASN A 125 -14.33 -10.51 -9.86
CA ASN A 125 -15.49 -10.71 -10.72
C ASN A 125 -16.16 -9.40 -11.10
N THR A 126 -16.21 -8.42 -10.18
CA THR A 126 -16.83 -7.12 -10.46
C THR A 126 -15.94 -6.19 -11.26
N ARG A 127 -14.61 -6.29 -11.10
CA ARG A 127 -13.61 -5.42 -11.73
C ARG A 127 -13.98 -3.94 -11.68
N ALA A 128 -14.54 -3.50 -10.55
CA ALA A 128 -14.82 -2.09 -10.31
C ALA A 128 -13.55 -1.24 -10.46
N SER A 129 -13.70 0.07 -10.63
CA SER A 129 -12.55 0.97 -10.81
C SER A 129 -11.49 0.74 -9.72
N GLY A 130 -10.22 0.62 -10.11
CA GLY A 130 -9.12 0.36 -9.18
C GLY A 130 -9.05 -1.07 -8.62
N TRP A 131 -9.82 -2.04 -9.13
CA TRP A 131 -9.85 -3.42 -8.64
C TRP A 131 -8.46 -4.04 -8.47
N VAL A 132 -7.53 -3.80 -9.40
CA VAL A 132 -6.16 -4.33 -9.36
C VAL A 132 -5.41 -3.84 -8.12
N TYR A 133 -5.53 -2.55 -7.80
CA TYR A 133 -4.97 -1.97 -6.58
C TYR A 133 -5.55 -2.65 -5.34
N VAL A 134 -6.87 -2.89 -5.33
CA VAL A 134 -7.53 -3.57 -4.22
C VAL A 134 -6.98 -4.98 -4.02
N LEU A 135 -6.85 -5.77 -5.09
CA LEU A 135 -6.26 -7.11 -5.02
C LEU A 135 -4.82 -7.07 -4.52
N SER A 136 -4.00 -6.16 -5.06
CA SER A 136 -2.62 -5.98 -4.62
C SER A 136 -2.53 -5.71 -3.11
N LYS A 137 -3.39 -4.84 -2.58
CA LYS A 137 -3.46 -4.52 -1.15
C LYS A 137 -3.90 -5.72 -0.31
N LEU A 138 -4.97 -6.41 -0.72
CA LEU A 138 -5.46 -7.61 -0.04
C LEU A 138 -4.38 -8.69 0.04
N SER A 139 -3.80 -9.08 -1.09
CA SER A 139 -2.83 -10.16 -1.15
C SER A 139 -1.53 -9.82 -0.40
N SER A 140 -1.09 -8.57 -0.44
CA SER A 140 0.11 -8.14 0.30
C SER A 140 -0.14 -8.14 1.82
N GLU A 141 -1.32 -7.71 2.26
CA GLU A 141 -1.71 -7.71 3.66
C GLU A 141 -1.86 -9.14 4.22
N GLU A 142 -2.53 -10.03 3.48
CA GLU A 142 -2.65 -11.44 3.84
C GLU A 142 -1.28 -12.12 3.96
N ALA A 143 -0.40 -11.92 2.96
CA ALA A 143 0.95 -12.46 2.99
C ALA A 143 1.78 -11.89 4.16
N ALA A 144 1.62 -10.60 4.48
CA ALA A 144 2.30 -9.96 5.59
C ALA A 144 1.90 -10.57 6.93
N PHE A 145 0.59 -10.72 7.19
CA PHE A 145 0.09 -11.32 8.43
C PHE A 145 0.50 -12.78 8.55
N LYS A 146 0.42 -13.55 7.45
CA LYS A 146 0.90 -14.93 7.44
C LYS A 146 2.37 -15.02 7.83
N PHE A 147 3.23 -14.24 7.18
CA PHE A 147 4.66 -14.21 7.48
C PHE A 147 4.92 -13.78 8.93
N ALA A 148 4.23 -12.74 9.40
CA ALA A 148 4.40 -12.22 10.75
C ALA A 148 4.05 -13.26 11.82
N ASN A 149 2.92 -13.97 11.64
CA ASN A 149 2.49 -15.04 12.54
C ASN A 149 3.50 -16.21 12.55
N GLU A 150 3.95 -16.66 11.38
CA GLU A 150 4.92 -17.77 11.26
C GLU A 150 6.29 -17.42 11.85
N ASN A 151 6.65 -16.13 11.88
CA ASN A 151 7.98 -15.68 12.29
C ASN A 151 7.99 -14.93 13.63
N GLY A 152 6.86 -14.83 14.33
CA GLY A 152 6.73 -14.12 15.61
C GLY A 152 7.11 -12.64 15.51
N LEU A 153 6.72 -11.98 14.41
CA LEU A 153 6.89 -10.54 14.21
C LEU A 153 5.61 -9.83 14.62
N ASP A 154 5.70 -8.81 15.48
CA ASP A 154 4.53 -7.99 15.83
C ASP A 154 4.18 -7.06 14.66
N LEU A 155 3.09 -7.36 13.98
CA LEU A 155 2.58 -6.64 12.82
C LEU A 155 1.21 -6.06 13.15
N VAL A 156 1.06 -4.76 12.91
CA VAL A 156 -0.25 -4.09 12.89
C VAL A 156 -0.49 -3.52 11.51
N SER A 157 -1.74 -3.57 11.07
CA SER A 157 -2.17 -2.91 9.84
C SER A 157 -3.01 -1.68 10.17
N VAL A 158 -2.75 -0.58 9.48
CA VAL A 158 -3.52 0.66 9.58
C VAL A 158 -4.22 0.89 8.26
N ILE A 159 -5.55 0.90 8.29
CA ILE A 159 -6.39 1.20 7.13
C ILE A 159 -6.44 2.72 6.97
N THR A 160 -5.94 3.21 5.84
CA THR A 160 -5.99 4.65 5.51
C THR A 160 -7.14 4.96 4.55
N THR A 161 -7.86 6.05 4.81
CA THR A 161 -8.87 6.60 3.89
C THR A 161 -8.21 7.45 2.81
N THR A 162 -9.01 8.06 1.92
CA THR A 162 -8.48 9.03 0.96
C THR A 162 -7.88 10.23 1.69
N VAL A 163 -6.55 10.32 1.69
CA VAL A 163 -5.81 11.37 2.42
C VAL A 163 -5.84 12.69 1.66
N ALA A 164 -6.29 13.75 2.35
CA ALA A 164 -6.24 15.14 1.90
C ALA A 164 -5.30 15.95 2.80
N GLY A 165 -4.61 16.95 2.24
CA GLY A 165 -3.85 17.91 3.03
C GLY A 165 -2.54 18.36 2.37
N PRO A 166 -1.73 19.15 3.10
CA PRO A 166 -0.38 19.51 2.66
C PRO A 166 0.46 18.27 2.37
N PHE A 167 1.28 18.34 1.32
CA PHE A 167 2.15 17.24 0.91
C PHE A 167 3.58 17.73 0.68
N LEU A 168 4.54 16.85 0.94
CA LEU A 168 5.99 17.11 0.79
C LEU A 168 6.52 16.73 -0.59
N THR A 169 5.66 16.37 -1.55
CA THR A 169 6.08 15.98 -2.90
C THR A 169 6.07 17.17 -3.84
N SER A 170 6.96 17.18 -4.83
CA SER A 170 6.97 18.21 -5.88
C SER A 170 5.76 18.14 -6.83
N THR A 171 5.04 17.01 -6.81
CA THR A 171 3.82 16.79 -7.58
C THR A 171 2.65 16.54 -6.65
N VAL A 172 1.43 16.87 -7.11
CA VAL A 172 0.19 16.63 -6.36
C VAL A 172 -0.03 15.11 -6.21
N PRO A 173 -0.15 14.58 -4.98
CA PRO A 173 -0.42 13.16 -4.75
C PRO A 173 -1.73 12.70 -5.37
N SER A 174 -1.79 11.43 -5.77
CA SER A 174 -2.98 10.84 -6.39
C SER A 174 -4.24 10.97 -5.54
N SER A 175 -4.14 10.82 -4.21
CA SER A 175 -5.29 10.98 -3.29
C SER A 175 -5.89 12.38 -3.34
N VAL A 176 -5.05 13.42 -3.38
CA VAL A 176 -5.49 14.82 -3.51
C VAL A 176 -6.12 15.05 -4.88
N ARG A 177 -5.57 14.45 -5.95
CA ARG A 177 -6.17 14.52 -7.30
C ARG A 177 -7.54 13.85 -7.37
N VAL A 178 -7.73 12.72 -6.68
CA VAL A 178 -9.03 12.05 -6.56
C VAL A 178 -10.05 12.95 -5.89
N LEU A 179 -9.70 13.53 -4.74
CA LEU A 179 -10.59 14.42 -3.99
C LEU A 179 -10.97 15.69 -4.77
N LEU A 180 -10.03 16.25 -5.54
CA LEU A 180 -10.27 17.44 -6.34
C LEU A 180 -10.92 17.13 -7.71
N SER A 181 -11.07 15.86 -8.08
CA SER A 181 -11.61 15.47 -9.39
C SER A 181 -13.02 15.99 -9.67
N PRO A 182 -13.97 16.09 -8.70
CA PRO A 182 -15.29 16.63 -8.95
C PRO A 182 -15.28 18.12 -9.29
N ILE A 183 -14.35 18.87 -8.69
CA ILE A 183 -14.22 20.32 -8.88
C ILE A 183 -13.45 20.61 -10.17
N THR A 184 -12.43 19.81 -10.47
CA THR A 184 -11.55 20.00 -11.63
C THR A 184 -12.10 19.39 -12.92
N GLY A 185 -13.18 18.59 -12.84
CA GLY A 185 -13.75 17.87 -14.00
C GLY A 185 -12.84 16.76 -14.54
N SER A 186 -11.84 16.31 -13.77
CA SER A 186 -10.87 15.32 -14.24
C SER A 186 -11.46 13.90 -14.24
N ILE A 187 -11.89 13.45 -15.42
CA ILE A 187 -12.57 12.15 -15.63
C ILE A 187 -11.70 10.96 -15.16
N LEU A 188 -10.38 11.04 -15.32
CA LEU A 188 -9.41 9.99 -14.95
C LEU A 188 -9.47 9.59 -13.46
N PHE A 189 -9.92 10.49 -12.58
CA PHE A 189 -9.97 10.26 -11.14
C PHE A 189 -11.39 10.21 -10.57
N TYR A 190 -12.38 10.54 -11.40
CA TYR A 190 -13.79 10.62 -11.01
C TYR A 190 -14.37 9.24 -10.65
N SER A 191 -14.01 8.21 -11.42
CA SER A 191 -14.46 6.83 -11.21
C SER A 191 -13.79 6.15 -10.01
N ALA A 192 -12.56 6.54 -9.66
CA ALA A 192 -11.81 5.97 -8.53
C ALA A 192 -12.38 6.39 -7.16
N GLY A 193 -13.01 7.57 -7.06
CA GLY A 193 -13.65 8.04 -5.84
C GLY A 193 -15.02 7.42 -5.55
N SER A 194 -15.59 6.68 -6.51
CA SER A 194 -16.93 6.07 -6.40
C SER A 194 -16.92 4.67 -5.79
N VAL A 195 -15.75 4.22 -5.31
CA VAL A 195 -15.47 2.83 -4.89
C VAL A 195 -15.57 2.65 -3.37
N CYS A 196 -15.76 3.74 -2.62
CA CYS A 196 -15.99 3.74 -1.17
C CYS A 196 -17.49 3.80 -0.87
#